data_AF-A0A7Y2NVW5-F1
#
_entry.id   AF-A0A7Y2NVW5-F1
#
_cell.length_a   1.000
_cell.length_b   1.000
_cell.length_c   1.000
_cell.angle_alpha   90.00
_cell.angle_beta   90.00
_cell.angle_gamma   90.00
#
_symmetry.space_group_name_H-M   'P 1'
#
loop_
_entity.id
_entity.type
_entity.pdbx_description
1 polymer ?
#
loop_
_entity_poly.entity_id
_entity_poly.type
_entity_poly.pdbx_seq_one_letter_code
_entity_poly.pdbx_strand_id
1 'polypeptide(L)'
;MSRTALALFSIVGLVLAVPLIGAASTRPYGPPWIAVELPANPLDPATRDAALVIRTYRHDRPESFRLTGTAEGIIRNERRSIPLEFEATGRPGVFRVDQTWPTEGNWLVAVSAGDDATMVIELGGNDGGVNRTSYYGQRATELSVRSIRTMNRKPSRRQITKNLEAIASAAE
;
A
#
# COMPACT_ATOMS: atom_id res chain seq x y z
N MET A 1 38.02 -75.14 -9.82
CA MET A 1 37.66 -75.48 -8.42
C MET A 1 36.98 -74.29 -7.77
N SER A 2 35.76 -74.53 -7.29
CA SER A 2 34.91 -73.75 -6.36
C SER A 2 34.62 -72.27 -6.63
N ARG A 3 33.42 -72.02 -7.17
CA ARG A 3 32.64 -70.78 -7.07
C ARG A 3 31.96 -70.78 -5.70
N THR A 4 32.05 -69.70 -4.93
CA THR A 4 31.15 -69.47 -3.78
C THR A 4 30.56 -68.07 -3.90
N ALA A 5 29.29 -68.03 -4.29
CA ALA A 5 28.40 -66.91 -4.07
C ALA A 5 27.65 -67.17 -2.75
N LEU A 6 27.49 -66.16 -1.92
CA LEU A 6 26.40 -66.12 -0.94
C LEU A 6 25.91 -64.68 -0.76
N ALA A 7 24.61 -64.61 -0.55
CA ALA A 7 23.74 -63.50 -0.85
C ALA A 7 23.59 -62.50 0.31
N LEU A 8 23.31 -61.26 -0.09
CA LEU A 8 22.35 -60.30 0.47
C LEU A 8 21.76 -60.63 1.85
N PHE A 9 21.97 -59.73 2.82
CA PHE A 9 20.90 -59.34 3.75
C PHE A 9 21.02 -57.86 4.15
N SER A 10 19.86 -57.21 4.04
CA SER A 10 19.49 -55.82 4.28
C SER A 10 20.04 -55.18 5.54
N ILE A 11 20.48 -53.91 5.45
CA ILE A 11 20.49 -52.99 6.60
C ILE A 11 19.92 -51.63 6.17
N VAL A 12 18.64 -51.45 6.50
CA VAL A 12 18.02 -50.23 7.04
C VAL A 12 18.13 -48.95 6.17
N GLY A 13 17.16 -48.77 5.27
CA GLY A 13 16.77 -47.45 4.80
C GLY A 13 15.99 -46.72 5.91
N LEU A 14 16.68 -45.96 6.75
CA LEU A 14 16.05 -45.03 7.70
C LEU A 14 15.59 -43.79 6.92
N VAL A 15 14.35 -43.81 6.42
CA VAL A 15 13.69 -42.62 5.89
C VAL A 15 13.33 -41.74 7.08
N LEU A 16 14.12 -40.70 7.33
CA LEU A 16 13.79 -39.60 8.22
C LEU A 16 12.60 -38.83 7.62
N ALA A 17 11.39 -39.16 8.08
CA ALA A 17 10.23 -38.31 7.88
C ALA A 17 10.45 -37.02 8.70
N VAL A 18 10.98 -35.98 8.05
CA VAL A 18 11.01 -34.63 8.63
C VAL A 18 9.57 -34.13 8.61
N PRO A 19 8.91 -33.93 9.77
CA PRO A 19 7.65 -33.22 9.75
C PRO A 19 7.96 -31.78 9.33
N LEU A 20 7.48 -31.36 8.15
CA LEU A 20 7.27 -29.94 7.86
C LEU A 20 6.20 -29.44 8.82
N ILE A 21 6.60 -29.15 10.06
CA ILE A 21 5.85 -28.25 10.92
C ILE A 21 6.03 -26.89 10.26
N GLY A 22 5.15 -26.58 9.30
CA GLY A 22 4.99 -25.23 8.82
C GLY A 22 4.68 -24.38 10.03
N ALA A 23 5.65 -23.59 10.48
CA ALA A 23 5.42 -22.60 11.51
C ALA A 23 4.35 -21.66 10.96
N ALA A 24 3.10 -21.89 11.34
CA ALA A 24 2.08 -20.86 11.26
C ALA A 24 2.65 -19.71 12.07
N SER A 25 3.13 -18.68 11.39
CA SER A 25 3.62 -17.47 12.03
C SER A 25 2.42 -16.88 12.77
N THR A 26 2.32 -17.17 14.07
CA THR A 26 1.48 -16.40 14.95
C THR A 26 2.05 -15.00 14.90
N ARG A 27 1.43 -14.12 14.10
CA ARG A 27 1.77 -12.70 14.14
C ARG A 27 1.35 -12.25 15.54
N PRO A 28 2.29 -11.96 16.46
CA PRO A 28 1.94 -11.70 17.85
C PRO A 28 1.23 -10.35 18.03
N TYR A 29 1.05 -9.62 16.93
CA TYR A 29 0.60 -8.24 16.87
C TYR A 29 -0.44 -8.09 15.76
N GLY A 30 -1.39 -7.17 15.96
CA GLY A 30 -2.42 -6.82 14.98
C GLY A 30 -1.85 -6.25 13.67
N PRO A 31 -2.70 -6.02 12.66
CA PRO A 31 -2.29 -5.44 11.39
C PRO A 31 -1.63 -4.06 11.59
N PRO A 32 -0.75 -3.63 10.68
CA PRO A 32 -0.19 -2.28 10.73
C PRO A 32 -1.29 -1.22 10.67
N TRP A 33 -1.05 -0.09 11.33
CA TRP A 33 -1.84 1.11 11.15
C TRP A 33 -1.12 2.02 10.14
N ILE A 34 -1.83 2.40 9.07
CA ILE A 34 -1.38 3.42 8.12
C ILE A 34 -2.13 4.74 8.39
N ALA A 35 -1.39 5.83 8.52
CA ALA A 35 -1.90 7.20 8.56
C ALA A 35 -1.37 7.97 7.33
N VAL A 36 -2.16 8.95 6.87
CA VAL A 36 -1.80 9.85 5.78
C VAL A 36 -1.84 11.29 6.25
N GLU A 37 -0.87 12.08 5.82
CA GLU A 37 -0.83 13.53 6.00
C GLU A 37 -0.96 14.22 4.64
N LEU A 38 -1.96 15.10 4.53
CA LEU A 38 -2.37 15.83 3.34
C LEU A 38 -2.89 17.24 3.72
N PRO A 39 -2.36 18.32 3.11
CA PRO A 39 -1.12 18.33 2.34
C PRO A 39 0.07 18.01 3.25
N ALA A 40 1.22 17.69 2.66
CA ALA A 40 2.44 17.53 3.44
C ALA A 40 2.80 18.83 4.18
N ASN A 41 3.27 18.73 5.42
CA ASN A 41 3.69 19.89 6.19
C ASN A 41 4.84 20.62 5.46
N PRO A 42 4.64 21.89 5.02
CA PRO A 42 5.66 22.63 4.28
C PRO A 42 6.89 22.98 5.12
N LEU A 43 6.79 22.91 6.46
CA LEU A 43 7.88 23.19 7.38
C LEU A 43 8.76 21.97 7.66
N ASP A 44 8.36 20.77 7.22
CA ASP A 44 9.17 19.56 7.37
C ASP A 44 10.07 19.39 6.14
N PRO A 45 11.40 19.61 6.24
CA PRO A 45 12.28 19.56 5.08
C PRO A 45 12.37 18.17 4.43
N ALA A 46 12.06 17.10 5.16
CA ALA A 46 12.12 15.74 4.64
C ALA A 46 10.88 15.36 3.81
N THR A 47 9.78 16.10 3.98
CA THR A 47 8.49 15.77 3.34
C THR A 47 7.82 16.94 2.64
N ARG A 48 8.37 18.16 2.74
CA ARG A 48 7.85 19.35 2.04
C ARG A 48 7.66 19.07 0.56
N ASP A 49 6.60 19.57 -0.04
CA ASP A 49 6.23 19.36 -1.45
C ASP A 49 5.78 17.93 -1.81
N ALA A 50 5.78 16.98 -0.87
CA ALA A 50 5.24 15.64 -1.13
C ALA A 50 3.75 15.74 -1.45
N ALA A 51 3.29 14.89 -2.36
CA ALA A 51 1.85 14.77 -2.59
C ALA A 51 1.17 14.10 -1.40
N LEU A 52 1.78 13.04 -0.84
CA LEU A 52 1.30 12.40 0.37
C LEU A 52 2.47 12.10 1.30
N VAL A 53 2.24 12.17 2.60
CA VAL A 53 3.13 11.58 3.59
C VAL A 53 2.43 10.39 4.21
N ILE A 54 3.03 9.21 4.07
CA ILE A 54 2.53 7.96 4.64
C ILE A 54 3.29 7.67 5.92
N ARG A 55 2.54 7.39 6.98
CA ARG A 55 3.08 6.98 8.27
C ARG A 55 2.57 5.60 8.63
N THR A 56 3.47 4.70 8.99
CA THR A 56 3.13 3.33 9.40
C THR A 56 3.53 3.07 10.84
N TYR A 57 2.63 2.41 11.54
CA TYR A 57 2.77 2.08 12.95
C TYR A 57 2.45 0.62 13.18
N ARG A 58 3.07 0.05 14.21
CA ARG A 58 2.58 -1.14 14.87
C ARG A 58 2.36 -0.81 16.33
N HIS A 59 1.12 -0.98 16.79
CA HIS A 59 0.68 -0.48 18.09
C HIS A 59 0.91 1.04 18.22
N ASP A 60 1.79 1.44 19.14
CA ASP A 60 2.16 2.83 19.45
C ASP A 60 3.51 3.23 18.83
N ARG A 61 4.19 2.32 18.12
CA ARG A 61 5.55 2.52 17.61
C ARG A 61 5.55 2.77 16.10
N PRO A 62 6.26 3.81 15.60
CA PRO A 62 6.59 3.91 14.19
C PRO A 62 7.43 2.71 13.76
N GLU A 63 7.03 2.05 12.67
CA GLU A 63 7.73 0.88 12.13
C GLU A 63 7.71 0.95 10.61
N SER A 64 8.83 0.65 9.97
CA SER A 64 8.93 0.61 8.51
C SER A 64 8.36 -0.69 7.96
N PHE A 65 7.37 -0.57 7.09
CA PHE A 65 6.80 -1.70 6.34
C PHE A 65 7.22 -1.65 4.88
N ARG A 66 7.20 -2.81 4.21
CA ARG A 66 7.21 -2.83 2.75
C ARG A 66 5.88 -2.23 2.27
N LEU A 67 5.96 -1.05 1.68
CA LEU A 67 4.82 -0.40 1.05
C LEU A 67 4.67 -0.82 -0.40
N THR A 68 3.43 -0.97 -0.82
CA THR A 68 3.04 -1.03 -2.23
C THR A 68 1.87 -0.09 -2.45
N GLY A 69 1.67 0.38 -3.67
CA GLY A 69 0.50 1.20 -3.94
C GLY A 69 0.32 1.55 -5.40
N THR A 70 -0.90 1.95 -5.73
CA THR A 70 -1.28 2.41 -7.05
C THR A 70 -2.19 3.63 -6.98
N ALA A 71 -2.00 4.57 -7.89
CA ALA A 71 -2.98 5.59 -8.25
C ALA A 71 -3.81 5.06 -9.41
N GLU A 72 -5.11 4.91 -9.19
CA GLU A 72 -6.09 4.42 -10.15
C GLU A 72 -6.97 5.58 -10.58
N GLY A 73 -7.07 5.86 -11.87
CA GLY A 73 -7.84 7.01 -12.34
C GLY A 73 -8.57 6.72 -13.65
N ILE A 74 -9.45 7.63 -14.02
CA ILE A 74 -10.08 7.67 -15.34
C ILE A 74 -9.75 9.02 -15.97
N ILE A 75 -9.08 9.00 -17.11
CA ILE A 75 -8.74 10.17 -17.90
C ILE A 75 -9.35 9.99 -19.28
N ARG A 76 -10.17 10.94 -19.74
CA ARG A 76 -10.85 10.86 -21.04
C ARG A 76 -11.55 9.51 -21.26
N ASN A 77 -12.25 9.04 -20.23
CA ASN A 77 -12.97 7.76 -20.22
C ASN A 77 -12.08 6.49 -20.31
N GLU A 78 -10.76 6.62 -20.20
CA GLU A 78 -9.82 5.50 -20.17
C GLU A 78 -9.26 5.31 -18.76
N ARG A 79 -9.28 4.05 -18.28
CA ARG A 79 -8.73 3.70 -16.96
C ARG A 79 -7.21 3.71 -17.00
N ARG A 80 -6.59 4.43 -16.07
CA ARG A 80 -5.14 4.45 -15.83
C ARG A 80 -4.82 3.85 -14.46
N SER A 81 -3.73 3.12 -14.38
CA SER A 81 -3.17 2.58 -13.14
C SER A 81 -1.69 2.93 -13.13
N ILE A 82 -1.26 3.71 -12.15
CA ILE A 82 0.10 4.23 -12.04
C ILE A 82 0.68 3.70 -10.72
N PRO A 83 1.79 2.94 -10.75
CA PRO A 83 2.44 2.50 -9.53
C PRO A 83 2.97 3.70 -8.74
N LEU A 84 2.86 3.63 -7.42
CA LEU A 84 3.41 4.64 -6.52
C LEU A 84 4.84 4.31 -6.14
N GLU A 85 5.65 5.34 -6.04
CA GLU A 85 7.00 5.26 -5.47
C GLU A 85 6.96 5.81 -4.04
N PHE A 86 7.64 5.12 -3.13
CA PHE A 86 7.70 5.48 -1.72
C PHE A 86 9.14 5.75 -1.34
N GLU A 87 9.46 7.01 -1.05
CA GLU A 87 10.78 7.42 -0.62
C GLU A 87 10.84 7.43 0.92
N ALA A 88 11.79 6.71 1.49
CA ALA A 88 11.99 6.68 2.94
C ALA A 88 12.65 7.99 3.40
N THR A 89 12.08 8.63 4.43
CA THR A 89 12.57 9.93 4.93
C THR A 89 13.74 9.83 5.93
N GLY A 90 14.27 8.61 6.15
CA GLY A 90 15.22 8.30 7.23
C GLY A 90 14.57 8.15 8.62
N ARG A 91 13.31 8.59 8.80
CA ARG A 91 12.52 8.34 10.01
C ARG A 91 11.79 7.00 9.90
N PRO A 92 11.84 6.12 10.92
CA PRO A 92 11.12 4.84 10.88
C PRO A 92 9.64 5.00 10.58
N GLY A 93 9.14 4.24 9.61
CA GLY A 93 7.73 4.25 9.23
C GLY A 93 7.24 5.53 8.55
N VAL A 94 8.10 6.47 8.13
CA VAL A 94 7.66 7.70 7.45
C VAL A 94 8.18 7.74 6.02
N PHE A 95 7.25 7.80 5.07
CA PHE A 95 7.49 7.75 3.65
C PHE A 95 6.89 8.95 2.93
N ARG A 96 7.66 9.52 2.02
CA ARG A 96 7.24 10.52 1.05
C ARG A 96 6.68 9.80 -0.17
N VAL A 97 5.56 10.31 -0.69
CA VAL A 97 5.02 9.94 -2.01
C VAL A 97 4.86 11.20 -2.83
N ASP A 98 5.57 11.27 -3.94
CA ASP A 98 5.38 12.32 -4.93
C ASP A 98 4.23 11.98 -5.88
N GLN A 99 3.56 13.02 -6.37
CA GLN A 99 2.48 12.84 -7.33
C GLN A 99 3.08 12.47 -8.69
N THR A 100 2.90 11.21 -9.07
CA THR A 100 3.27 10.69 -10.40
C THR A 100 2.07 10.58 -11.35
N TRP A 101 0.85 10.67 -10.81
CA TRP A 101 -0.37 10.68 -11.61
C TRP A 101 -0.73 12.11 -12.07
N PRO A 102 -1.31 12.25 -13.27
CA PRO A 102 -1.77 13.55 -13.78
C PRO A 102 -2.71 14.28 -12.82
N THR A 103 -2.68 15.60 -12.86
CA THR A 103 -3.68 16.44 -12.20
C THR A 103 -5.03 16.34 -12.90
N GLU A 104 -5.11 16.02 -14.19
CA GLU A 104 -6.42 15.80 -14.82
C GLU A 104 -7.12 14.53 -14.29
N GLY A 105 -8.43 14.64 -14.08
CA GLY A 105 -9.32 13.51 -13.79
C GLY A 105 -9.46 13.15 -12.31
N ASN A 106 -10.24 12.11 -12.07
CA ASN A 106 -10.52 11.60 -10.73
C ASN A 106 -9.61 10.41 -10.41
N TRP A 107 -9.08 10.38 -9.19
CA TRP A 107 -8.06 9.42 -8.78
C TRP A 107 -8.41 8.74 -7.45
N LEU A 108 -8.04 7.48 -7.34
CA LEU A 108 -8.08 6.68 -6.13
C LEU A 108 -6.67 6.17 -5.87
N VAL A 109 -6.09 6.59 -4.76
CA VAL A 109 -4.77 6.15 -4.32
C VAL A 109 -4.97 5.02 -3.31
N ALA A 110 -4.46 3.84 -3.62
CA ALA A 110 -4.45 2.70 -2.71
C ALA A 110 -3.02 2.41 -2.25
N VAL A 111 -2.77 2.45 -0.94
CA VAL A 111 -1.48 2.17 -0.32
C VAL A 111 -1.63 0.99 0.63
N SER A 112 -0.81 -0.04 0.46
CA SER A 112 -0.79 -1.22 1.33
C SER A 112 0.51 -1.31 2.12
N ALA A 113 0.40 -1.62 3.40
CA ALA A 113 1.52 -1.99 4.27
C ALA A 113 1.46 -3.51 4.52
N GLY A 114 2.32 -4.26 3.84
CA GLY A 114 2.19 -5.73 3.78
C GLY A 114 0.84 -6.16 3.17
N ASP A 115 0.36 -7.34 3.56
CA ASP A 115 -0.89 -7.94 3.05
C ASP A 115 -2.13 -7.63 3.92
N ASP A 116 -1.94 -6.93 5.04
CA ASP A 116 -2.92 -6.90 6.13
C ASP A 116 -3.63 -5.54 6.28
N ALA A 117 -3.07 -4.46 5.74
CA ALA A 117 -3.66 -3.14 5.79
C ALA A 117 -3.50 -2.41 4.47
N THR A 118 -4.62 -1.88 3.97
CA THR A 118 -4.67 -1.01 2.81
C THR A 118 -5.42 0.27 3.16
N MET A 119 -4.82 1.42 2.89
CA MET A 119 -5.49 2.71 2.93
C MET A 119 -5.90 3.12 1.51
N VAL A 120 -7.15 3.57 1.37
CA VAL A 120 -7.70 4.08 0.13
C VAL A 120 -8.04 5.55 0.33
N ILE A 121 -7.48 6.39 -0.53
CA ILE A 121 -7.67 7.85 -0.55
C ILE A 121 -8.32 8.20 -1.88
N GLU A 122 -9.53 8.74 -1.83
CA GLU A 122 -10.23 9.22 -3.02
C GLU A 122 -9.91 10.69 -3.22
N LEU A 123 -9.31 11.00 -4.37
CA LEU A 123 -8.96 12.33 -4.82
C LEU A 123 -9.90 12.69 -5.99
N GLY A 124 -10.67 13.76 -5.85
CA GLY A 124 -11.60 14.22 -6.89
C GLY A 124 -11.67 15.72 -7.01
N GLY A 125 -12.28 16.17 -8.10
CA GLY A 125 -12.26 17.55 -8.59
C GLY A 125 -11.56 17.61 -9.94
N ASN A 126 -11.88 18.61 -10.77
CA ASN A 126 -11.33 18.76 -12.14
C ASN A 126 -9.80 18.83 -12.19
N ASP A 127 -9.16 18.99 -11.03
CA ASP A 127 -7.74 19.29 -10.92
C ASP A 127 -6.93 18.15 -10.30
N GLY A 128 -7.57 17.02 -9.87
CA GLY A 128 -7.02 15.68 -9.52
C GLY A 128 -5.73 15.63 -8.67
N GLY A 129 -5.27 16.79 -8.26
CA GLY A 129 -3.98 17.10 -7.69
C GLY A 129 -4.16 17.33 -6.22
N VAL A 130 -3.15 16.93 -5.48
CA VAL A 130 -3.06 17.32 -4.08
C VAL A 130 -2.57 18.75 -4.07
N ASN A 131 -3.41 19.70 -3.65
CA ASN A 131 -2.99 21.09 -3.49
C ASN A 131 -1.92 21.16 -2.40
N ARG A 132 -0.66 21.38 -2.79
CA ARG A 132 0.53 21.33 -1.92
C ARG A 132 0.66 22.55 -1.00
N THR A 133 -0.20 23.56 -1.17
CA THR A 133 -0.02 24.89 -0.59
C THR A 133 -1.07 25.25 0.47
N SER A 134 -1.89 24.32 0.96
CA SER A 134 -2.89 24.66 1.99
C SER A 134 -2.26 24.81 3.38
N TYR A 135 -1.61 25.94 3.58
CA TYR A 135 -1.26 26.47 4.89
C TYR A 135 -1.71 27.93 4.89
N TYR A 136 -2.73 28.22 5.70
CA TYR A 136 -3.46 29.50 5.82
C TYR A 136 -4.52 29.79 4.74
N GLY A 137 -5.80 29.74 5.15
CA GLY A 137 -6.92 30.40 4.45
C GLY A 137 -7.66 29.59 3.39
N GLN A 138 -7.07 28.50 2.88
CA GLN A 138 -7.73 27.58 1.95
C GLN A 138 -8.63 26.60 2.71
N ARG A 139 -9.87 26.40 2.27
CA ARG A 139 -10.79 25.45 2.93
C ARG A 139 -10.29 24.03 2.70
N ALA A 140 -10.52 23.12 3.65
CA ALA A 140 -10.29 21.69 3.42
C ALA A 140 -11.08 21.13 2.21
N THR A 141 -12.08 21.86 1.70
CA THR A 141 -12.81 21.56 0.46
C THR A 141 -12.02 21.88 -0.83
N GLU A 142 -10.93 22.65 -0.75
CA GLU A 142 -9.95 22.84 -1.84
C GLU A 142 -8.86 21.77 -1.81
N LEU A 143 -8.82 20.94 -0.76
CA LEU A 143 -8.11 19.66 -0.84
C LEU A 143 -9.01 18.71 -1.62
N SER A 144 -8.50 18.19 -2.73
CA SER A 144 -9.17 17.20 -3.58
C SER A 144 -9.56 15.91 -2.85
N VAL A 145 -9.31 15.77 -1.54
CA VAL A 145 -9.59 14.58 -0.75
C VAL A 145 -11.09 14.46 -0.48
N ARG A 146 -11.72 13.46 -1.10
CA ARG A 146 -13.15 13.14 -0.92
C ARG A 146 -13.40 12.13 0.19
N SER A 147 -12.52 11.13 0.32
CA SER A 147 -12.61 10.17 1.41
C SER A 147 -11.27 9.52 1.71
N ILE A 148 -11.09 9.11 2.96
CA ILE A 148 -9.96 8.29 3.41
C ILE A 148 -10.54 7.13 4.21
N ARG A 149 -10.20 5.90 3.82
CA ARG A 149 -10.69 4.68 4.49
C ARG A 149 -9.60 3.63 4.58
N THR A 150 -9.62 2.86 5.66
CA THR A 150 -8.74 1.70 5.85
C THR A 150 -9.50 0.41 5.55
N MET A 151 -8.82 -0.56 4.93
CA MET A 151 -9.35 -1.86 4.52
C MET A 151 -8.35 -2.94 4.91
N ASN A 152 -8.85 -4.14 5.22
CA ASN A 152 -8.00 -5.28 5.56
C ASN A 152 -7.37 -5.97 4.32
N ARG A 153 -7.74 -5.53 3.11
CA ARG A 153 -7.26 -6.06 1.83
C ARG A 153 -7.34 -4.98 0.74
N LYS A 154 -6.54 -5.15 -0.31
CA LYS A 154 -6.59 -4.29 -1.51
C LYS A 154 -7.98 -4.32 -2.15
N PRO A 155 -8.56 -3.17 -2.55
CA PRO A 155 -9.85 -3.14 -3.23
C PRO A 155 -9.80 -3.89 -4.56
N SER A 156 -10.90 -4.58 -4.89
CA SER A 156 -11.03 -5.28 -6.18
C SER A 156 -11.13 -4.29 -7.34
N ARG A 157 -10.78 -4.74 -8.56
CA ARG A 157 -10.91 -3.90 -9.78
C ARG A 157 -12.32 -3.35 -9.95
N ARG A 158 -13.35 -4.17 -9.71
CA ARG A 158 -14.76 -3.76 -9.78
C ARG A 158 -15.10 -2.67 -8.75
N GLN A 159 -14.57 -2.79 -7.53
CA GLN A 159 -14.78 -1.79 -6.49
C GLN A 159 -14.07 -0.49 -6.80
N ILE A 160 -12.85 -0.53 -7.33
CA ILE A 160 -12.13 0.65 -7.81
C ILE A 160 -12.93 1.36 -8.90
N THR A 161 -13.42 0.63 -9.91
CA THR A 161 -14.25 1.21 -10.98
C THR A 161 -15.50 1.89 -10.42
N LYS A 162 -16.24 1.21 -9.54
CA LYS A 162 -17.44 1.77 -8.90
C LYS A 162 -17.13 3.06 -8.12
N ASN A 163 -16.02 3.09 -7.40
CA ASN A 163 -15.61 4.27 -6.64
C ASN A 163 -15.24 5.43 -7.58
N LEU A 164 -14.51 5.16 -8.66
CA LEU A 164 -14.16 6.17 -9.65
C LEU A 164 -15.40 6.75 -10.35
N GLU A 165 -16.37 5.91 -10.70
CA GLU A 165 -17.66 6.35 -11.26
C GLU A 165 -18.42 7.22 -10.26
N ALA A 166 -18.49 6.83 -8.98
CA ALA A 166 -19.15 7.61 -7.94
C ALA A 166 -18.44 8.95 -7.68
N ILE A 167 -17.11 9.00 -7.81
CA ILE A 167 -16.36 10.25 -7.73
C ILE A 167 -16.72 11.16 -8.92
N ALA A 168 -16.74 10.60 -10.15
CA ALA A 168 -17.10 11.36 -11.34
C ALA A 168 -18.53 11.93 -11.26
N SER A 169 -19.52 11.13 -10.85
CA SER A 169 -20.92 11.56 -10.80
C SER A 169 -21.21 12.59 -9.71
N ALA A 170 -20.37 12.68 -8.67
CA ALA A 170 -20.49 13.71 -7.63
C ALA A 170 -19.65 14.96 -7.92
N ALA A 171 -18.99 15.05 -9.08
CA ALA A 171 -18.28 16.23 -9.55
C ALA A 171 -19.12 17.11 -10.51
N GLU A 172 -20.20 16.56 -11.06
CA GLU A 172 -21.24 17.24 -11.86
C GLU A 172 -22.29 17.89 -10.95
#